data_AF-A0AA86V708-F1
#
_entry.id   AF-A0AA86V708-F1
#
_cell.length_a   1.000
_cell.length_b   1.000
_cell.length_c   1.000
_cell.angle_alpha   90.00
_cell.angle_beta   90.00
_cell.angle_gamma   90.00
#
_symmetry.space_group_name_H-M   'P 1'
#
loop_
_entity.id
_entity.type
_entity.pdbx_description
1 polymer ?
#
loop_
_entity_poly.entity_id
_entity_poly.type
_entity_poly.pdbx_seq_one_letter_code
_entity_poly.pdbx_strand_id
1 'polypeptide(L)'
;MLPRLASCCWSARFLSHSLLLSPLTSTRYNTKCLVNYNMTVDNNLLAEPMRRANFRLCNVSGHISEVLEIRAEAPKLHVLFVPGNPGVILFYKDFVEFLYELLEGTASVTVMFLRELAAIGHVSHSRKDLEKGRMFSLQEQIDHKIDFIREELQNIEIPILLVGHSIGSYISIEIFKKSPEKVKYCIGLYPFLTLNLQSTTQLFIGKIAKSQVLASALSYLIASLGLLPVRALRFMVRKSLGKSWSVNAVEAACSHLSQYHTMRNVLYMAMTEFRKLSETPDWTFMRERKAQLAFLFGVDDHWGPLNLLEESGSASIGEHV
;
A
#
# COMPACT_ATOMS: atom_id res chain seq x y z
N MET A 1 -2.48 -12.35 2.04
CA MET A 1 -3.46 -11.50 2.77
C MET A 1 -3.64 -10.08 2.21
N LEU A 2 -2.63 -9.45 1.56
CA LEU A 2 -2.79 -8.17 0.82
C LEU A 2 -3.58 -8.19 -0.51
N PRO A 3 -3.64 -9.27 -1.33
CA PRO A 3 -4.23 -9.17 -2.68
C PRO A 3 -5.74 -8.87 -2.67
N ARG A 4 -6.43 -9.02 -1.54
CA ARG A 4 -7.87 -8.77 -1.39
C ARG A 4 -8.22 -7.41 -0.78
N LEU A 5 -7.25 -6.65 -0.25
CA LEU A 5 -7.53 -5.34 0.35
C LEU A 5 -7.69 -4.25 -0.74
N ALA A 6 -6.87 -4.29 -1.79
CA ALA A 6 -6.91 -3.31 -2.89
C ALA A 6 -8.11 -3.54 -3.85
N SER A 7 -8.45 -4.80 -4.12
CA SER A 7 -9.56 -5.18 -4.99
C SER A 7 -10.94 -5.02 -4.33
N CYS A 8 -11.04 -5.17 -3.00
CA CYS A 8 -12.32 -5.05 -2.29
C CYS A 8 -12.77 -3.61 -2.04
N CYS A 9 -11.88 -2.60 -2.05
CA CYS A 9 -12.32 -1.21 -1.81
C CYS A 9 -13.29 -0.67 -2.89
N TRP A 10 -13.40 -1.31 -4.06
CA TRP A 10 -14.20 -0.77 -5.17
C TRP A 10 -14.95 -1.77 -6.05
N SER A 11 -14.96 -3.08 -5.74
CA SER A 11 -15.73 -4.07 -6.51
C SER A 11 -16.93 -4.59 -5.72
N ALA A 12 -18.11 -4.05 -6.02
CA ALA A 12 -19.37 -4.73 -5.72
C ALA A 12 -19.70 -5.67 -6.89
N ARG A 13 -19.78 -6.98 -6.59
CA ARG A 13 -20.23 -8.13 -7.43
C ARG A 13 -19.16 -8.87 -8.25
N PHE A 14 -19.21 -10.19 -8.49
CA PHE A 14 -20.00 -11.34 -8.02
C PHE A 14 -19.25 -12.64 -8.46
N LEU A 15 -19.72 -13.76 -7.90
CA LEU A 15 -19.59 -15.20 -8.23
C LEU A 15 -19.07 -15.69 -9.60
N SER A 16 -18.35 -16.82 -9.50
CA SER A 16 -18.32 -18.03 -10.35
C SER A 16 -18.05 -17.92 -11.86
N HIS A 17 -16.96 -18.53 -12.33
CA HIS A 17 -17.01 -19.85 -12.96
C HIS A 17 -15.59 -20.39 -13.26
N SER A 18 -15.39 -21.64 -12.89
CA SER A 18 -14.33 -22.53 -13.36
C SER A 18 -14.55 -22.91 -14.83
N LEU A 19 -13.47 -22.95 -15.63
CA LEU A 19 -12.98 -24.15 -16.34
C LEU A 19 -12.06 -23.80 -17.56
N LEU A 20 -10.88 -24.43 -17.54
CA LEU A 20 -10.20 -25.15 -18.64
C LEU A 20 -9.36 -24.44 -19.73
N LEU A 21 -8.09 -24.91 -19.78
CA LEU A 21 -7.17 -25.13 -20.94
C LEU A 21 -6.38 -23.91 -21.47
N SER A 22 -5.08 -23.93 -21.80
CA SER A 22 -3.89 -24.82 -21.66
C SER A 22 -2.64 -23.99 -22.10
N PRO A 23 -1.38 -24.46 -22.01
CA PRO A 23 -0.24 -23.64 -21.60
C PRO A 23 0.56 -23.00 -22.76
N LEU A 24 1.12 -21.81 -22.50
CA LEU A 24 2.27 -21.28 -23.23
C LEU A 24 3.47 -21.17 -22.29
N THR A 25 4.60 -21.61 -22.81
CA THR A 25 5.86 -21.93 -22.16
C THR A 25 6.52 -20.71 -21.51
N SER A 26 6.74 -20.76 -20.19
CA SER A 26 7.67 -19.91 -19.47
C SER A 26 8.54 -20.75 -18.53
N THR A 27 9.81 -20.41 -18.48
CA THR A 27 10.93 -21.18 -17.93
C THR A 27 10.75 -21.45 -16.43
N ARG A 28 10.54 -22.73 -16.07
CA ARG A 28 10.44 -23.18 -14.67
C ARG A 28 11.80 -23.10 -13.98
N TYR A 29 11.92 -22.25 -12.96
CA TYR A 29 12.91 -22.48 -11.90
C TYR A 29 12.33 -23.51 -10.94
N ASN A 30 12.95 -24.70 -10.91
CA ASN A 30 12.50 -25.84 -10.12
C ASN A 30 13.27 -25.84 -8.78
N THR A 31 12.79 -25.10 -7.78
CA THR A 31 13.24 -25.28 -6.40
C THR A 31 12.40 -26.40 -5.78
N LYS A 32 13.03 -27.57 -5.60
CA LYS A 32 12.43 -28.67 -4.82
C LYS A 32 12.23 -28.18 -3.38
N CYS A 33 11.01 -27.76 -3.05
CA CYS A 33 10.58 -27.61 -1.68
C CYS A 33 10.40 -29.02 -1.11
N LEU A 34 11.42 -29.52 -0.42
CA LEU A 34 11.32 -30.72 0.41
C LEU A 34 10.43 -30.38 1.60
N VAL A 35 9.14 -30.68 1.45
CA VAL A 35 8.17 -30.63 2.56
C VAL A 35 8.54 -31.77 3.51
N ASN A 36 9.35 -31.46 4.51
CA ASN A 36 9.60 -32.38 5.62
C ASN A 36 8.38 -32.31 6.55
N TYR A 37 7.45 -33.24 6.38
CA TYR A 37 6.42 -33.56 7.37
C TYR A 37 7.11 -34.21 8.57
N ASN A 38 7.64 -33.38 9.48
CA ASN A 38 7.91 -33.72 10.89
C ASN A 38 8.38 -32.45 11.60
N MET A 39 7.44 -31.60 11.98
CA MET A 39 7.64 -30.73 13.15
C MET A 39 6.70 -31.24 14.23
N THR A 40 7.24 -32.12 15.07
CA THR A 40 6.76 -32.31 16.44
C THR A 40 6.66 -30.96 17.10
N VAL A 41 5.47 -30.64 17.61
CA VAL A 41 5.20 -29.44 18.40
C VAL A 41 5.94 -29.57 19.72
N ASP A 42 7.18 -29.09 19.77
CA ASP A 42 7.89 -28.87 21.02
C ASP A 42 7.27 -27.65 21.71
N ASN A 43 6.39 -27.94 22.64
CA ASN A 43 5.52 -27.03 23.38
C ASN A 43 6.25 -26.18 24.44
N ASN A 44 7.51 -25.75 24.21
CA ASN A 44 8.31 -25.06 25.23
C ASN A 44 9.28 -24.00 24.68
N LEU A 45 8.77 -23.07 23.88
CA LEU A 45 9.39 -21.74 23.74
C LEU A 45 8.35 -20.70 24.13
N LEU A 46 8.58 -20.03 25.25
CA LEU A 46 7.86 -18.82 25.61
C LEU A 46 8.04 -17.84 24.46
N ALA A 47 7.01 -17.69 23.62
CA ALA A 47 7.04 -16.76 22.50
C ALA A 47 7.31 -15.36 23.07
N GLU A 48 8.48 -14.81 22.73
CA GLU A 48 8.80 -13.40 22.95
C GLU A 48 7.60 -12.55 22.50
N PRO A 49 7.13 -11.58 23.30
CA PRO A 49 5.94 -10.83 22.98
C PRO A 49 6.13 -10.07 21.65
N MET A 50 5.19 -10.28 20.72
CA MET A 50 5.08 -9.61 19.43
C MET A 50 5.39 -8.10 19.56
N ARG A 51 6.45 -7.61 18.93
CA ARG A 51 6.77 -6.17 18.94
C ARG A 51 5.73 -5.44 18.11
N ARG A 52 4.85 -4.70 18.80
CA ARG A 52 3.74 -3.96 18.20
C ARG A 52 4.22 -2.65 17.61
N ALA A 53 3.51 -2.20 16.58
CA ALA A 53 3.77 -0.92 15.97
C ALA A 53 3.22 0.25 16.79
N ASN A 54 4.05 1.28 16.93
CA ASN A 54 3.73 2.53 17.60
C ASN A 54 3.16 3.53 16.61
N PHE A 55 2.07 4.17 17.00
CA PHE A 55 1.50 5.27 16.24
C PHE A 55 2.08 6.59 16.74
N ARG A 56 2.55 7.44 15.83
CA ARG A 56 2.88 8.84 16.13
C ARG A 56 2.31 9.77 15.07
N LEU A 57 2.18 11.04 15.46
CA LEU A 57 1.96 12.14 14.51
C LEU A 57 3.31 12.81 14.24
N CYS A 58 3.53 13.14 12.97
CA CYS A 58 4.72 13.84 12.51
C CYS A 58 4.26 15.09 11.75
N ASN A 59 4.96 16.21 11.92
CA ASN A 59 4.77 17.40 11.10
C ASN A 59 5.89 17.43 10.05
N VAL A 60 5.52 17.38 8.78
CA VAL A 60 6.45 17.44 7.65
C VAL A 60 6.06 18.63 6.79
N SER A 61 6.98 19.57 6.60
CA SER A 61 6.73 20.76 5.76
C SER A 61 5.40 21.49 6.09
N GLY A 62 5.00 21.50 7.36
CA GLY A 62 3.78 22.18 7.84
C GLY A 62 2.51 21.34 7.81
N HIS A 63 2.58 20.06 7.45
CA HIS A 63 1.45 19.13 7.35
C HIS A 63 1.55 17.99 8.35
N ILE A 64 0.44 17.66 9.01
CA ILE A 64 0.43 16.58 9.99
C ILE A 64 0.15 15.25 9.29
N SER A 65 1.06 14.29 9.47
CA SER A 65 0.96 12.93 8.97
C SER A 65 0.91 11.91 10.10
N GLU A 66 0.11 10.87 9.91
CA GLU A 66 0.12 9.67 10.73
C GLU A 66 1.27 8.77 10.30
N VAL A 67 2.00 8.26 11.29
CA VAL A 67 3.21 7.46 11.12
C VAL A 67 3.07 6.20 11.99
N LEU A 68 3.25 5.03 11.36
CA LEU A 68 3.26 3.74 12.05
C LEU A 68 4.67 3.17 12.10
N GLU A 69 5.31 3.20 13.27
CA GLU A 69 6.74 2.86 13.45
C GLU A 69 7.00 1.66 14.35
N ILE A 70 8.01 0.86 13.99
CA ILE A 70 8.63 -0.11 14.90
C ILE A 70 10.14 0.12 14.86
N ARG A 71 10.79 0.07 16.03
CA ARG A 71 12.22 0.39 16.20
C ARG A 71 13.05 -0.87 16.49
N ALA A 72 14.28 -0.89 15.99
CA ALA A 72 15.31 -1.87 16.28
C ALA A 72 16.47 -1.20 16.99
N GLU A 73 17.23 -2.00 17.71
CA GLU A 73 18.40 -1.55 18.44
C GLU A 73 19.59 -1.22 17.52
N ALA A 74 19.82 -1.98 16.45
CA ALA A 74 21.01 -1.82 15.60
C ALA A 74 20.70 -1.95 14.10
N PRO A 75 20.07 -0.92 13.48
CA PRO A 75 19.59 -1.03 12.12
C PRO A 75 20.71 -0.96 11.05
N LYS A 76 20.69 -1.83 10.01
CA LYS A 76 21.51 -1.80 8.79
C LYS A 76 20.72 -1.44 7.49
N LEU A 77 19.39 -1.46 7.48
CA LEU A 77 18.54 -1.12 6.33
C LEU A 77 17.23 -0.49 6.83
N HIS A 78 16.80 0.62 6.24
CA HIS A 78 15.58 1.33 6.60
C HIS A 78 14.45 1.04 5.59
N VAL A 79 13.36 0.41 6.01
CA VAL A 79 12.23 0.04 5.12
C VAL A 79 11.10 1.07 5.17
N LEU A 80 11.06 2.00 4.21
CA LEU A 80 9.99 2.99 4.17
C LEU A 80 8.81 2.46 3.35
N PHE A 81 7.71 2.14 4.05
CA PHE A 81 6.47 1.67 3.42
C PHE A 81 5.59 2.84 2.97
N VAL A 82 5.26 2.89 1.68
CA VAL A 82 4.40 3.92 1.09
C VAL A 82 3.03 3.30 0.74
N PRO A 83 1.94 3.72 1.42
CA PRO A 83 0.63 3.13 1.18
C PRO A 83 0.06 3.53 -0.19
N GLY A 84 -0.94 2.77 -0.64
CA GLY A 84 -1.78 3.13 -1.77
C GLY A 84 -2.91 4.08 -1.39
N ASN A 85 -3.85 4.31 -2.30
CA ASN A 85 -5.05 5.12 -2.07
C ASN A 85 -6.26 4.20 -1.79
N PRO A 86 -6.89 4.23 -0.60
CA PRO A 86 -6.69 5.19 0.50
C PRO A 86 -5.40 4.95 1.31
N GLY A 87 -4.66 6.05 1.55
CA GLY A 87 -3.45 6.06 2.37
C GLY A 87 -3.70 6.10 3.87
N VAL A 88 -4.66 5.33 4.38
CA VAL A 88 -4.94 5.23 5.83
C VAL A 88 -3.99 4.18 6.42
N ILE A 89 -3.13 4.58 7.35
CA ILE A 89 -2.03 3.73 7.83
C ILE A 89 -2.51 2.45 8.53
N LEU A 90 -3.69 2.51 9.15
CA LEU A 90 -4.26 1.39 9.91
C LEU A 90 -4.61 0.20 9.01
N PHE A 91 -4.82 0.40 7.69
CA PHE A 91 -4.96 -0.72 6.75
C PHE A 91 -3.71 -1.59 6.65
N TYR A 92 -2.55 -0.99 6.90
CA TYR A 92 -1.26 -1.62 6.67
C TYR A 92 -0.63 -2.13 7.97
N LYS A 93 -1.28 -1.93 9.12
CA LYS A 93 -0.71 -2.28 10.42
C LYS A 93 -0.32 -3.76 10.52
N ASP A 94 -1.25 -4.67 10.24
CA ASP A 94 -0.96 -6.11 10.36
C ASP A 94 0.12 -6.56 9.37
N PHE A 95 0.17 -5.94 8.19
CA PHE A 95 1.20 -6.23 7.20
C PHE A 95 2.58 -5.78 7.65
N VAL A 96 2.66 -4.57 8.19
CA VAL A 96 3.87 -3.98 8.75
C VAL A 96 4.33 -4.84 9.93
N GLU A 97 3.47 -5.15 10.89
CA GLU A 97 3.83 -6.04 12.02
C GLU A 97 4.27 -7.45 11.53
N PHE A 98 3.57 -8.06 10.57
CA PHE A 98 3.97 -9.37 10.02
C PHE A 98 5.30 -9.33 9.26
N LEU A 99 5.52 -8.28 8.46
CA LEU A 99 6.78 -8.08 7.76
C LEU A 99 7.92 -7.88 8.77
N TYR A 100 7.66 -7.47 10.02
CA TYR A 100 8.68 -7.43 11.08
C TYR A 100 9.24 -8.79 11.38
N GLU A 101 8.32 -9.71 11.63
CA GLU A 101 8.58 -11.01 12.20
C GLU A 101 9.29 -11.90 11.20
N LEU A 102 8.80 -11.92 9.95
CA LEU A 102 9.33 -12.75 8.87
C LEU A 102 10.83 -12.53 8.62
N LEU A 103 11.32 -11.38 9.06
CA LEU A 103 12.63 -10.91 8.71
C LEU A 103 13.68 -11.21 9.80
N GLU A 104 13.28 -11.91 10.88
CA GLU A 104 14.08 -12.68 11.85
C GLU A 104 15.48 -12.14 12.21
N GLY A 105 15.71 -10.82 12.22
CA GLY A 105 16.93 -10.18 12.68
C GLY A 105 18.27 -10.60 12.03
N THR A 106 18.32 -11.52 11.06
CA THR A 106 19.55 -12.15 10.52
C THR A 106 19.97 -11.62 9.16
N ALA A 107 19.02 -11.42 8.26
CA ALA A 107 19.13 -10.25 7.42
C ALA A 107 18.56 -9.10 8.25
N SER A 108 19.15 -7.93 8.17
CA SER A 108 18.61 -6.69 8.72
C SER A 108 17.32 -6.29 8.01
N VAL A 109 16.47 -7.25 7.71
CA VAL A 109 15.15 -7.01 7.24
C VAL A 109 14.29 -6.91 8.48
N THR A 110 13.26 -6.17 8.24
CA THR A 110 12.78 -5.23 9.17
C THR A 110 11.43 -4.89 8.66
N VAL A 111 10.46 -5.09 9.50
CA VAL A 111 9.86 -3.90 10.06
C VAL A 111 10.58 -3.43 11.34
N MET A 112 11.70 -4.07 11.68
CA MET A 112 12.62 -3.77 12.79
C MET A 112 13.51 -2.52 12.66
N PHE A 113 14.32 -2.35 11.67
CA PHE A 113 15.46 -1.47 11.52
C PHE A 113 15.16 -0.05 11.07
N LEU A 114 14.32 0.64 11.82
CA LEU A 114 14.06 2.02 11.52
C LEU A 114 14.33 2.86 12.75
N ARG A 115 15.06 3.95 12.56
CA ARG A 115 14.81 5.10 13.43
C ARG A 115 13.33 5.50 13.33
N GLU A 116 12.64 5.21 12.21
CA GLU A 116 11.22 5.50 11.99
C GLU A 116 10.62 4.60 10.88
N LEU A 117 9.82 3.55 11.16
CA LEU A 117 8.89 3.12 10.11
C LEU A 117 7.87 4.22 10.02
N ALA A 118 7.87 4.93 8.92
CA ALA A 118 6.75 5.75 8.62
C ALA A 118 6.03 5.09 7.46
N ALA A 119 5.03 4.26 7.79
CA ALA A 119 3.87 4.30 6.94
C ALA A 119 3.32 5.71 7.07
N ILE A 120 3.74 6.61 6.18
CA ILE A 120 3.20 7.96 6.15
C ILE A 120 1.87 7.82 5.46
N GLY A 121 0.81 8.08 6.22
CA GLY A 121 -0.50 8.21 5.62
C GLY A 121 -0.45 9.22 4.47
N HIS A 122 -1.38 9.12 3.53
CA HIS A 122 -1.58 10.28 2.69
C HIS A 122 -2.06 11.44 3.57
N VAL A 123 -1.49 12.63 3.38
CA VAL A 123 -1.91 13.82 4.13
C VAL A 123 -3.42 13.96 3.99
N SER A 124 -4.12 14.25 5.09
CA SER A 124 -5.59 14.28 5.20
C SER A 124 -6.33 12.93 5.05
N HIS A 125 -5.64 11.79 5.10
CA HIS A 125 -6.25 10.47 5.23
C HIS A 125 -6.27 9.98 6.69
N SER A 126 -6.32 10.90 7.64
CA SER A 126 -6.37 10.65 9.08
C SER A 126 -7.80 10.77 9.62
N ARG A 127 -8.03 10.24 10.83
CA ARG A 127 -9.36 10.23 11.46
C ARG A 127 -9.92 11.65 11.69
N LYS A 128 -9.05 12.62 11.94
CA LYS A 128 -9.42 14.03 12.17
C LYS A 128 -9.04 14.87 10.97
N ASP A 129 -9.81 15.91 10.68
CA ASP A 129 -9.44 16.89 9.66
C ASP A 129 -8.39 17.86 10.20
N LEU A 130 -7.12 17.47 10.09
CA LEU A 130 -5.98 18.24 10.60
C LEU A 130 -5.61 19.40 9.67
N GLU A 131 -6.02 19.33 8.40
CA GLU A 131 -5.67 20.28 7.35
C GLU A 131 -6.85 21.18 6.91
N LYS A 132 -7.91 21.23 7.74
CA LYS A 132 -9.06 22.13 7.61
C LYS A 132 -9.72 22.06 6.23
N GLY A 133 -9.90 20.85 5.72
CA GLY A 133 -10.57 20.58 4.46
C GLY A 133 -9.70 20.74 3.21
N ARG A 134 -8.39 21.02 3.36
CA ARG A 134 -7.46 21.02 2.22
C ARG A 134 -7.39 19.63 1.61
N MET A 135 -7.38 19.61 0.28
CA MET A 135 -7.20 18.40 -0.53
C MET A 135 -5.80 18.36 -1.11
N PHE A 136 -5.20 17.17 -1.15
CA PHE A 136 -3.82 16.97 -1.59
C PHE A 136 -3.76 16.11 -2.85
N SER A 137 -3.06 16.59 -3.87
CA SER A 137 -2.83 15.90 -5.13
C SER A 137 -1.78 14.80 -4.99
N LEU A 138 -1.69 13.89 -5.97
CA LEU A 138 -0.63 12.90 -6.06
C LEU A 138 0.77 13.55 -5.99
N GLN A 139 0.97 14.68 -6.67
CA GLN A 139 2.26 15.37 -6.67
C GLN A 139 2.60 15.93 -5.28
N GLU A 140 1.63 16.56 -4.60
CA GLU A 140 1.82 17.03 -3.22
C GLU A 140 2.09 15.88 -2.25
N GLN A 141 1.48 14.70 -2.47
CA GLN A 141 1.83 13.51 -1.69
C GLN A 141 3.27 13.08 -1.97
N ILE A 142 3.71 13.02 -3.22
CA ILE A 142 5.11 12.68 -3.57
C ILE A 142 6.08 13.65 -2.89
N ASP A 143 5.85 14.96 -3.02
CA ASP A 143 6.73 15.97 -2.45
C ASP A 143 6.76 15.87 -0.93
N HIS A 144 5.61 15.71 -0.26
CA HIS A 144 5.56 15.46 1.18
C HIS A 144 6.36 14.22 1.62
N LYS A 145 6.37 13.13 0.84
CA LYS A 145 7.14 11.92 1.20
C LYS A 145 8.64 12.14 1.00
N ILE A 146 9.04 12.95 0.03
CA ILE A 146 10.43 13.35 -0.19
C ILE A 146 10.89 14.29 0.94
N ASP A 147 10.04 15.23 1.34
CA ASP A 147 10.32 16.13 2.45
C ASP A 147 10.41 15.36 3.77
N PHE A 148 9.60 14.31 3.99
CA PHE A 148 9.77 13.43 5.14
C PHE A 148 11.16 12.76 5.16
N ILE A 149 11.65 12.27 4.03
CA ILE A 149 12.99 11.68 3.95
C ILE A 149 14.07 12.73 4.27
N ARG A 150 13.87 13.98 3.82
CA ARG A 150 14.79 15.08 4.08
C ARG A 150 14.75 15.56 5.53
N GLU A 151 13.57 15.68 6.13
CA GLU A 151 13.40 16.26 7.45
C GLU A 151 13.69 15.23 8.55
N GLU A 152 13.07 14.05 8.44
CA GLU A 152 13.08 13.05 9.50
C GLU A 152 14.19 12.00 9.30
N LEU A 153 14.51 11.66 8.03
CA LEU A 153 15.48 10.60 7.72
C LEU A 153 16.85 11.13 7.25
N GLN A 154 17.12 12.44 7.30
CA GLN A 154 18.42 13.00 6.89
C GLN A 154 19.60 12.45 7.68
N ASN A 155 19.43 12.29 9.00
CA ASN A 155 20.50 11.88 9.92
C ASN A 155 20.64 10.35 10.02
N ILE A 156 19.97 9.62 9.13
CA ILE A 156 20.07 8.17 9.03
C ILE A 156 21.11 7.86 7.95
N GLU A 157 22.20 7.21 8.36
CA GLU A 157 23.32 6.83 7.49
C GLU A 157 23.09 5.50 6.76
N ILE A 158 22.12 4.70 7.21
CA ILE A 158 21.80 3.41 6.59
C ILE A 158 20.94 3.58 5.33
N PRO A 159 21.09 2.66 4.35
CA PRO A 159 20.34 2.72 3.11
C PRO A 159 18.82 2.55 3.32
N ILE A 160 18.04 3.14 2.42
CA ILE A 160 16.57 3.04 2.41
C ILE A 160 16.12 2.00 1.36
N LEU A 161 15.26 1.07 1.77
CA LEU A 161 14.42 0.22 0.90
C LEU A 161 13.00 0.81 0.90
N LEU A 162 12.52 1.22 -0.27
CA LEU A 162 11.13 1.63 -0.44
C LEU A 162 10.25 0.41 -0.67
N VAL A 163 9.08 0.37 -0.03
CA VAL A 163 8.04 -0.63 -0.31
C VAL A 163 6.75 0.10 -0.58
N GLY A 164 6.34 0.18 -1.84
CA GLY A 164 5.10 0.85 -2.23
C GLY A 164 3.97 -0.14 -2.47
N HIS A 165 2.75 0.19 -2.05
CA HIS A 165 1.55 -0.59 -2.41
C HIS A 165 0.67 0.19 -3.39
N SER A 166 0.18 -0.44 -4.46
CA SER A 166 -0.70 0.23 -5.45
C SER A 166 -0.05 1.53 -5.97
N ILE A 167 -0.73 2.68 -5.89
CA ILE A 167 -0.16 4.00 -6.24
C ILE A 167 1.07 4.37 -5.41
N GLY A 168 1.21 3.83 -4.20
CA GLY A 168 2.42 3.95 -3.38
C GLY A 168 3.66 3.41 -4.07
N SER A 169 3.52 2.47 -5.01
CA SER A 169 4.62 1.99 -5.87
C SER A 169 5.12 3.10 -6.81
N TYR A 170 4.20 3.82 -7.46
CA TYR A 170 4.56 4.97 -8.29
C TYR A 170 5.23 6.07 -7.46
N ILE A 171 4.65 6.40 -6.30
CA ILE A 171 5.22 7.37 -5.35
C ILE A 171 6.64 6.95 -4.95
N SER A 172 6.85 5.66 -4.66
CA SER A 172 8.17 5.11 -4.30
C SER A 172 9.19 5.26 -5.44
N ILE A 173 8.78 5.03 -6.69
CA ILE A 173 9.67 5.24 -7.84
C ILE A 173 10.05 6.71 -7.98
N GLU A 174 9.11 7.63 -7.81
CA GLU A 174 9.39 9.07 -7.86
C GLU A 174 10.30 9.54 -6.70
N ILE A 175 10.11 8.99 -5.50
CA ILE A 175 11.04 9.20 -4.38
C ILE A 175 12.44 8.69 -4.76
N PHE A 176 12.55 7.48 -5.34
CA PHE A 176 13.84 6.91 -5.72
C PHE A 176 14.56 7.79 -6.75
N LYS A 177 13.84 8.34 -7.73
CA LYS A 177 14.40 9.30 -8.69
C LYS A 177 14.94 10.56 -8.02
N LYS A 178 14.24 11.10 -7.01
CA LYS A 178 14.64 12.35 -6.33
C LYS A 178 15.60 12.14 -5.16
N SER A 179 15.81 10.91 -4.69
CA SER A 179 16.71 10.60 -3.56
C SER A 179 17.58 9.35 -3.79
N PRO A 180 18.30 9.27 -4.93
CA PRO A 180 19.06 8.07 -5.32
C PRO A 180 20.26 7.77 -4.41
N GLU A 181 20.74 8.77 -3.66
CA GLU A 181 21.86 8.61 -2.73
C GLU A 181 21.46 7.86 -1.46
N LYS A 182 20.21 8.02 -1.01
CA LYS A 182 19.68 7.35 0.20
C LYS A 182 18.93 6.06 -0.13
N VAL A 183 18.18 6.05 -1.23
CA VAL A 183 17.34 4.91 -1.62
C VAL A 183 18.18 3.91 -2.40
N LYS A 184 18.29 2.69 -1.87
CA LYS A 184 19.06 1.61 -2.50
C LYS A 184 18.20 0.65 -3.31
N TYR A 185 16.99 0.37 -2.83
CA TYR A 185 16.06 -0.59 -3.43
C TYR A 185 14.63 -0.05 -3.37
N CYS A 186 13.78 -0.48 -4.30
CA CYS A 186 12.36 -0.19 -4.29
C CYS A 186 11.56 -1.42 -4.73
N ILE A 187 10.60 -1.81 -3.90
CA ILE A 187 9.69 -2.94 -4.15
C ILE A 187 8.27 -2.37 -4.35
N GLY A 188 7.67 -2.62 -5.51
CA GLY A 188 6.27 -2.29 -5.77
C GLY A 188 5.37 -3.51 -5.59
N LEU A 189 4.43 -3.42 -4.65
CA LEU A 189 3.43 -4.45 -4.34
C LEU A 189 2.11 -4.08 -5.03
N TYR A 190 1.63 -4.96 -5.90
CA TYR A 190 0.41 -4.74 -6.69
C TYR A 190 0.42 -3.35 -7.36
N PRO A 191 1.47 -3.05 -8.16
CA PRO A 191 1.85 -1.67 -8.45
C PRO A 191 0.87 -1.00 -9.43
N PHE A 192 0.44 0.23 -9.12
CA PHE A 192 -0.34 1.06 -10.05
C PHE A 192 0.58 2.06 -10.74
N LEU A 193 1.02 1.72 -11.96
CA LEU A 193 2.00 2.51 -12.73
C LEU A 193 1.43 3.15 -13.99
N THR A 194 0.35 2.59 -14.55
CA THR A 194 -0.35 3.12 -15.72
C THR A 194 -1.81 2.68 -15.70
N LEU A 195 -2.66 3.33 -16.50
CA LEU A 195 -4.09 3.01 -16.56
C LEU A 195 -4.35 1.68 -17.26
N ASN A 196 -5.26 0.91 -16.68
CA ASN A 196 -5.85 -0.24 -17.34
C ASN A 196 -7.16 0.20 -18.02
N LEU A 197 -7.09 0.52 -19.31
CA LEU A 197 -8.23 1.01 -20.10
C LEU A 197 -9.35 -0.03 -20.23
N GLN A 198 -9.07 -1.31 -19.99
CA GLN A 198 -10.06 -2.38 -20.02
C GLN A 198 -10.81 -2.54 -18.68
N SER A 199 -10.31 -1.91 -17.61
CA SER A 199 -10.93 -1.99 -16.29
C SER A 199 -12.15 -1.07 -16.17
N THR A 200 -13.34 -1.67 -16.17
CA THR A 200 -14.61 -0.97 -15.91
C THR A 200 -14.61 -0.28 -14.53
N THR A 201 -13.97 -0.90 -13.54
CA THR A 201 -13.78 -0.33 -12.19
C THR A 201 -12.97 0.96 -12.24
N GLN A 202 -11.80 0.97 -12.90
CA GLN A 202 -11.00 2.19 -13.03
C GLN A 202 -11.75 3.30 -13.77
N LEU A 203 -12.46 2.96 -14.85
CA LEU A 203 -13.27 3.91 -15.60
C LEU A 203 -14.37 4.54 -14.73
N PHE A 204 -15.05 3.74 -13.90
CA PHE A 204 -16.10 4.22 -13.01
C PHE A 204 -15.55 5.14 -11.91
N ILE A 205 -14.47 4.71 -11.23
CA ILE A 205 -13.80 5.53 -10.21
C ILE A 205 -13.30 6.83 -10.83
N GLY A 206 -12.65 6.76 -12.00
CA GLY A 206 -12.15 7.92 -12.71
C GLY A 206 -13.26 8.92 -13.08
N LYS A 207 -14.45 8.45 -13.46
CA LYS A 207 -15.61 9.33 -13.73
C LYS A 207 -16.11 10.04 -12.47
N ILE A 208 -16.23 9.32 -11.35
CA ILE A 208 -16.63 9.90 -10.07
C ILE A 208 -15.59 10.92 -9.61
N ALA A 209 -14.31 10.53 -9.59
CA ALA A 209 -13.21 11.36 -9.12
C ALA A 209 -13.05 12.66 -9.94
N LYS A 210 -13.27 12.61 -11.25
CA LYS A 210 -13.22 13.80 -12.13
C LYS A 210 -14.37 14.79 -11.89
N SER A 211 -15.52 14.33 -11.39
CA SER A 211 -16.68 15.19 -11.15
C SER A 211 -16.72 15.66 -9.69
N GLN A 212 -16.53 16.97 -9.47
CA GLN A 212 -16.55 17.54 -8.12
C GLN A 212 -17.89 17.35 -7.42
N VAL A 213 -18.99 17.40 -8.17
CA VAL A 213 -20.35 17.18 -7.64
C VAL A 213 -20.52 15.72 -7.19
N LEU A 214 -20.18 14.76 -8.06
CA LEU A 214 -20.33 13.33 -7.74
C LEU A 214 -19.41 12.93 -6.60
N ALA A 215 -18.15 13.39 -6.62
CA ALA A 215 -17.21 13.09 -5.56
C ALA A 215 -17.64 13.67 -4.21
N SER A 216 -18.21 14.88 -4.19
CA SER A 216 -18.74 15.49 -2.96
C SER A 216 -19.99 14.75 -2.48
N ALA A 217 -20.94 14.46 -3.38
CA ALA A 217 -22.15 13.70 -3.04
C ALA A 217 -21.82 12.31 -2.47
N LEU A 218 -20.88 11.58 -3.09
CA LEU A 218 -20.43 10.29 -2.57
C LEU A 218 -19.75 10.43 -1.21
N SER A 219 -18.92 11.47 -1.01
CA SER A 219 -18.27 11.71 0.27
C SER A 219 -19.29 12.02 1.37
N TYR A 220 -20.34 12.79 1.09
CA TYR A 220 -21.44 13.02 2.04
C TYR A 220 -22.22 11.74 2.34
N LEU A 221 -22.51 10.94 1.32
CA LEU A 221 -23.19 9.66 1.49
C LEU A 221 -22.37 8.73 2.41
N ILE A 222 -21.08 8.60 2.17
CA ILE A 222 -20.20 7.77 3.01
C ILE A 222 -20.10 8.35 4.43
N ALA A 223 -19.99 9.67 4.57
CA ALA A 223 -20.00 10.34 5.87
C ALA A 223 -21.27 10.10 6.67
N SER A 224 -22.42 10.03 5.98
CA SER A 224 -23.70 9.72 6.63
C SER A 224 -23.73 8.31 7.23
N LEU A 225 -22.98 7.35 6.68
CA LEU A 225 -22.82 6.01 7.26
C LEU A 225 -22.06 6.05 8.59
N GLY A 226 -21.20 7.06 8.79
CA GLY A 226 -20.51 7.30 10.05
C GLY A 226 -21.44 7.68 11.21
N LEU A 227 -22.69 8.07 10.93
CA LEU A 227 -23.71 8.35 11.95
C LEU A 227 -24.34 7.08 12.53
N LEU A 228 -24.15 5.93 11.89
CA LEU A 228 -24.68 4.65 12.37
C LEU A 228 -23.96 4.21 13.65
N PRO A 229 -24.63 3.46 14.54
CA PRO A 229 -23.96 2.83 15.67
C PRO A 229 -22.76 2.01 15.20
N VAL A 230 -21.62 2.11 15.88
CA VAL A 230 -20.35 1.46 15.48
C VAL A 230 -20.51 -0.04 15.20
N ARG A 231 -21.39 -0.72 15.95
CA ARG A 231 -21.71 -2.15 15.74
C ARG A 231 -22.38 -2.39 14.38
N ALA A 232 -23.32 -1.53 13.99
CA ALA A 232 -24.03 -1.62 12.72
C ALA A 232 -23.08 -1.31 11.56
N LEU A 233 -22.30 -0.23 11.65
CA LEU A 233 -21.31 0.12 10.62
C LEU A 233 -20.27 -1.00 10.43
N ARG A 234 -19.73 -1.53 11.52
CA ARG A 234 -18.80 -2.67 11.49
C ARG A 234 -19.43 -3.91 10.85
N PHE A 235 -20.69 -4.19 11.15
CA PHE A 235 -21.42 -5.30 10.55
C PHE A 235 -21.59 -5.10 9.04
N MET A 236 -21.98 -3.91 8.60
CA MET A 236 -22.09 -3.59 7.17
C MET A 236 -20.75 -3.74 6.46
N VAL A 237 -19.68 -3.13 7.00
CA VAL A 237 -18.32 -3.19 6.44
C VAL A 237 -17.85 -4.66 6.30
N ARG A 238 -18.05 -5.49 7.33
CA ARG A 238 -17.71 -6.92 7.27
C ARG A 238 -18.55 -7.69 6.25
N LYS A 239 -19.83 -7.35 6.10
CA LYS A 239 -20.73 -8.00 5.16
C LYS A 239 -20.44 -7.61 3.72
N SER A 240 -20.11 -6.35 3.46
CA SER A 240 -19.82 -5.84 2.11
C SER A 240 -18.42 -6.19 1.62
N LEU A 241 -17.42 -6.22 2.52
CA LEU A 241 -15.99 -6.35 2.16
C LEU A 241 -15.41 -7.74 2.47
N GLY A 242 -16.22 -8.65 3.02
CA GLY A 242 -15.89 -10.06 3.20
C GLY A 242 -15.23 -10.40 4.55
N LYS A 243 -15.15 -11.71 4.85
CA LYS A 243 -14.59 -12.25 6.11
C LYS A 243 -13.07 -12.18 6.20
N SER A 244 -12.38 -11.87 5.11
CA SER A 244 -10.91 -11.92 5.02
C SER A 244 -10.19 -10.66 5.52
N TRP A 245 -10.93 -9.61 5.87
CA TRP A 245 -10.35 -8.36 6.37
C TRP A 245 -9.96 -8.50 7.83
N SER A 246 -8.77 -8.01 8.17
CA SER A 246 -8.31 -7.95 9.55
C SER A 246 -9.15 -6.98 10.39
N VAL A 247 -9.03 -7.09 11.71
CA VAL A 247 -9.71 -6.18 12.63
C VAL A 247 -9.29 -4.73 12.38
N ASN A 248 -8.00 -4.49 12.14
CA ASN A 248 -7.45 -3.16 11.84
C ASN A 248 -7.99 -2.61 10.52
N ALA A 249 -8.12 -3.42 9.47
CA ALA A 249 -8.69 -2.97 8.20
C ALA A 249 -10.18 -2.60 8.33
N VAL A 250 -10.96 -3.40 9.07
CA VAL A 250 -12.36 -3.07 9.36
C VAL A 250 -12.47 -1.78 10.16
N GLU A 251 -11.59 -1.58 11.15
CA GLU A 251 -11.53 -0.36 11.94
C GLU A 251 -11.16 0.86 11.09
N ALA A 252 -10.13 0.75 10.24
CA ALA A 252 -9.71 1.79 9.32
C ALA A 252 -10.86 2.27 8.42
N ALA A 253 -11.63 1.33 7.86
CA ALA A 253 -12.81 1.64 7.07
C ALA A 253 -13.91 2.33 7.90
N CYS A 254 -14.17 1.86 9.11
CA CYS A 254 -15.22 2.42 9.97
C CYS A 254 -14.88 3.79 10.55
N SER A 255 -13.60 4.07 10.84
CA SER A 255 -13.21 5.29 11.57
C SER A 255 -12.57 6.36 10.69
N HIS A 256 -11.88 5.99 9.60
CA HIS A 256 -11.17 6.93 8.72
C HIS A 256 -11.95 7.13 7.41
N LEU A 257 -12.27 6.04 6.69
CA LEU A 257 -12.94 6.18 5.38
C LEU A 257 -14.37 6.70 5.49
N SER A 258 -15.01 6.52 6.64
CA SER A 258 -16.32 7.10 6.95
C SER A 258 -16.26 8.61 7.16
N GLN A 259 -15.08 9.26 7.16
CA GLN A 259 -14.98 10.70 7.31
C GLN A 259 -15.08 11.40 5.97
N TYR A 260 -15.86 12.49 5.92
CA TYR A 260 -16.06 13.28 4.71
C TYR A 260 -14.72 13.79 4.13
N HIS A 261 -13.87 14.40 4.97
CA HIS A 261 -12.60 14.99 4.51
C HIS A 261 -11.64 13.94 3.96
N THR A 262 -11.60 12.74 4.57
CA THR A 262 -10.79 11.62 4.10
C THR A 262 -11.28 11.12 2.75
N MET A 263 -12.58 10.89 2.58
CA MET A 263 -13.12 10.42 1.30
C MET A 263 -12.96 11.47 0.18
N ARG A 264 -13.10 12.76 0.51
CA ARG A 264 -12.80 13.85 -0.41
C ARG A 264 -11.34 13.82 -0.88
N ASN A 265 -10.40 13.61 0.03
CA ASN A 265 -8.98 13.49 -0.31
C ASN A 265 -8.69 12.23 -1.14
N VAL A 266 -9.26 11.08 -0.79
CA VAL A 266 -9.16 9.84 -1.57
C VAL A 266 -9.60 10.05 -3.03
N LEU A 267 -10.75 10.68 -3.24
CA LEU A 267 -11.29 10.92 -4.59
C LEU A 267 -10.52 12.02 -5.34
N TYR A 268 -10.09 13.08 -4.63
CA TYR A 268 -9.27 14.13 -5.24
C TYR A 268 -7.90 13.59 -5.67
N MET A 269 -7.26 12.81 -4.82
CA MET A 269 -6.00 12.15 -5.14
C MET A 269 -6.19 11.19 -6.31
N ALA A 270 -7.22 10.33 -6.29
CA ALA A 270 -7.54 9.42 -7.39
C ALA A 270 -7.71 10.18 -8.72
N MET A 271 -8.39 11.33 -8.74
CA MET A 271 -8.50 12.16 -9.94
C MET A 271 -7.13 12.56 -10.49
N THR A 272 -6.21 12.98 -9.61
CA THR A 272 -4.84 13.36 -10.01
C THR A 272 -3.98 12.17 -10.42
N GLU A 273 -4.18 11.00 -9.81
CA GLU A 273 -3.58 9.73 -10.22
C GLU A 273 -4.00 9.38 -11.66
N PHE A 274 -5.31 9.40 -11.94
CA PHE A 274 -5.83 9.10 -13.28
C PHE A 274 -5.34 10.07 -14.35
N ARG A 275 -5.06 11.33 -13.98
CA ARG A 275 -4.45 12.30 -14.90
C ARG A 275 -2.99 11.96 -15.14
N LYS A 276 -2.21 11.76 -14.07
CA LYS A 276 -0.76 11.53 -14.19
C LYS A 276 -0.43 10.20 -14.85
N LEU A 277 -1.09 9.12 -14.45
CA LEU A 277 -0.83 7.77 -14.96
C LEU A 277 -1.43 7.50 -16.35
N SER A 278 -2.08 8.49 -16.97
CA SER A 278 -2.42 8.47 -18.39
C SER A 278 -1.21 8.75 -19.29
N GLU A 279 -0.15 9.33 -18.73
CA GLU A 279 1.14 9.49 -19.37
C GLU A 279 1.91 8.16 -19.37
N THR A 280 2.81 7.98 -20.35
CA THR A 280 3.67 6.79 -20.41
C THR A 280 4.62 6.77 -19.21
N PRO A 281 4.72 5.65 -18.46
CA PRO A 281 5.70 5.52 -17.39
C PRO A 281 7.14 5.66 -17.91
N ASP A 282 8.02 6.08 -17.03
CA ASP A 282 9.46 6.18 -17.32
C ASP A 282 10.11 4.78 -17.33
N TRP A 283 9.80 4.01 -18.37
CA TRP A 283 10.32 2.66 -18.56
C TRP A 283 11.84 2.63 -18.72
N THR A 284 12.43 3.73 -19.19
CA THR A 284 13.88 3.87 -19.32
C THR A 284 14.53 3.82 -17.94
N PHE A 285 14.08 4.66 -16.99
CA PHE A 285 14.55 4.62 -15.61
C PHE A 285 14.39 3.22 -14.99
N MET A 286 13.22 2.59 -15.19
CA MET A 286 12.96 1.28 -14.60
C MET A 286 13.91 0.20 -15.12
N ARG A 287 14.15 0.17 -16.44
CA ARG A 287 15.08 -0.79 -17.05
C ARG A 287 16.53 -0.55 -16.63
N GLU A 288 16.96 0.71 -16.54
CA GLU A 288 18.30 1.06 -16.07
C GLU A 288 18.53 0.68 -14.59
N ARG A 289 17.47 0.67 -13.79
CA ARG A 289 17.50 0.36 -12.35
C ARG A 289 16.92 -1.02 -12.02
N LYS A 290 16.77 -1.92 -13.00
CA LYS A 290 16.15 -3.25 -12.82
C LYS A 290 16.75 -4.13 -11.71
N ALA A 291 18.03 -3.92 -11.37
CA ALA A 291 18.69 -4.65 -10.27
C ALA A 291 18.32 -4.10 -8.87
N GLN A 292 17.71 -2.92 -8.82
CA GLN A 292 17.29 -2.22 -7.61
C GLN A 292 15.77 -2.16 -7.48
N LEU A 293 15.04 -2.48 -8.55
CA LEU A 293 13.58 -2.50 -8.60
C LEU A 293 13.06 -3.94 -8.62
N ALA A 294 12.06 -4.21 -7.81
CA ALA A 294 11.30 -5.46 -7.89
C ALA A 294 9.81 -5.17 -7.83
N PHE A 295 9.02 -5.92 -8.59
CA PHE A 295 7.57 -5.79 -8.61
C PHE A 295 6.90 -7.13 -8.32
N LEU A 296 5.88 -7.08 -7.46
CA LEU A 296 4.97 -8.19 -7.19
C LEU A 296 3.62 -7.87 -7.81
N PHE A 297 3.29 -8.56 -8.90
CA PHE A 297 2.01 -8.42 -9.59
C PHE A 297 1.01 -9.49 -9.14
N GLY A 298 -0.28 -9.16 -9.18
CA GLY A 298 -1.38 -10.11 -9.00
C GLY A 298 -1.99 -10.52 -10.33
N VAL A 299 -2.34 -11.79 -10.49
CA VAL A 299 -2.86 -12.34 -11.76
C VAL A 299 -4.13 -11.60 -12.23
N ASP A 300 -5.02 -11.27 -11.31
CA ASP A 300 -6.30 -10.56 -11.59
C ASP A 300 -6.30 -9.13 -11.06
N ASP A 301 -5.12 -8.53 -10.85
CA ASP A 301 -5.04 -7.16 -10.35
C ASP A 301 -5.24 -6.15 -11.48
N HIS A 302 -6.37 -5.47 -11.48
CA HIS A 302 -6.66 -4.45 -12.48
C HIS A 302 -5.83 -3.18 -12.30
N TRP A 303 -5.21 -2.95 -11.13
CA TRP A 303 -4.33 -1.80 -10.86
C TRP A 303 -2.92 -2.01 -11.43
N GLY A 304 -2.41 -3.23 -11.37
CA GLY A 304 -1.15 -3.63 -11.98
C GLY A 304 -1.36 -4.82 -12.93
N PRO A 305 -1.85 -4.61 -14.15
CA PRO A 305 -2.07 -5.71 -15.09
C PRO A 305 -0.74 -6.40 -15.47
N LEU A 306 -0.80 -7.72 -15.70
CA LEU A 306 0.39 -8.55 -15.96
C LEU A 306 1.18 -8.16 -17.21
N ASN A 307 0.57 -7.46 -18.17
CA ASN A 307 1.31 -6.97 -19.35
C ASN A 307 2.43 -5.97 -18.97
N LEU A 308 2.33 -5.30 -17.81
CA LEU A 308 3.40 -4.43 -17.28
C LEU A 308 4.62 -5.22 -16.79
N LEU A 309 4.45 -6.53 -16.57
CA LEU A 309 5.53 -7.42 -16.15
C LEU A 309 6.62 -7.52 -17.22
N GLU A 310 6.22 -7.60 -18.50
CA GLU A 310 7.14 -7.67 -19.63
C GLU A 310 7.86 -6.34 -19.88
N GLU A 311 7.16 -5.21 -19.69
CA GLU A 311 7.73 -3.88 -19.92
C GLU A 311 8.72 -3.44 -18.83
N SER A 312 8.51 -3.88 -17.58
CA SER A 312 9.34 -3.50 -16.43
C SER A 312 10.67 -4.26 -16.34
N GLY A 313 10.79 -5.45 -16.95
CA GLY A 313 12.04 -6.19 -17.08
C GLY A 313 12.63 -6.78 -15.78
N SER A 314 11.91 -6.69 -14.66
CA SER A 314 12.31 -7.17 -13.33
C SER A 314 11.08 -7.47 -12.47
N ALA A 315 10.60 -8.72 -12.50
CA ALA A 315 9.37 -9.09 -11.81
C ALA A 315 9.34 -10.56 -11.38
N SER A 316 8.63 -10.80 -10.28
CA SER A 316 8.24 -12.13 -9.79
C SER A 316 6.72 -12.22 -9.75
N ILE A 317 6.15 -13.31 -10.26
CA ILE A 317 4.70 -13.56 -10.20
C ILE A 317 4.36 -14.10 -8.80
N GLY A 318 3.41 -13.46 -8.11
CA GLY A 318 2.81 -14.03 -6.90
C GLY A 318 1.70 -15.00 -7.28
N GLU A 319 1.94 -16.30 -7.20
CA GLU A 319 0.86 -17.30 -7.28
C GLU A 319 0.06 -17.37 -5.98
N HIS A 320 -1.21 -17.76 -6.09
CA HIS A 320 -2.20 -17.80 -5.01
C HIS A 320 -1.68 -18.48 -3.73
N VAL A 321 -1.67 -17.71 -2.64
CA VAL A 321 -1.75 -18.19 -1.24
C VAL A 321 -2.87 -17.45 -0.53
#